data_AF-A0A6B3C8R3-F1
#
_entry.id   AF-A0A6B3C8R3-F1
#
_cell.length_a   1.000
_cell.length_b   1.000
_cell.length_c   1.000
_cell.angle_alpha   90.00
_cell.angle_beta   90.00
_cell.angle_gamma   90.00
#
_symmetry.space_group_name_H-M   'P 1'
#
loop_
_entity.id
_entity.type
_entity.pdbx_description
1 polymer ?
#
loop_
_entity_poly.entity_id
_entity_poly.type
_entity_poly.pdbx_seq_one_letter_code
_entity_poly.pdbx_strand_id
1 'polypeptide(L)'
;DDAGNYGGIGAVIGHEIGHGFDDQGSKYDGDGRLVDWWTAEDRAEFERRTRSLVDQYAQYSPRQLDGSHRVNGELTIGENIGDLGGLPIAVRAYEIALGHPIDQAPVLDGLTALQRLFVGWAHSWRTKARDAEMIRRLATDPHSPDEFRCNGVVRNI
;
A
#
# COMPACT_ATOMS: atom_id res chain seq x y z
N ASP A 1 19.54 -4.31 7.05
CA ASP A 1 19.26 -5.44 7.95
C ASP A 1 17.91 -6.04 7.56
N ASP A 2 17.45 -7.07 8.25
CA ASP A 2 16.19 -7.73 7.88
C ASP A 2 14.98 -6.79 7.98
N ALA A 3 14.93 -5.90 8.96
CA ALA A 3 13.88 -4.88 9.05
C ALA A 3 13.70 -4.11 7.73
N GLY A 4 14.82 -3.64 7.15
CA GLY A 4 14.81 -2.98 5.84
C GLY A 4 14.37 -3.90 4.68
N ASN A 5 14.74 -5.18 4.70
CA ASN A 5 14.30 -6.16 3.70
C ASN A 5 12.78 -6.38 3.75
N TYR A 6 12.21 -6.55 4.95
CA TYR A 6 10.77 -6.69 5.13
C TYR A 6 10.03 -5.41 4.72
N GLY A 7 10.56 -4.22 5.03
CA GLY A 7 9.99 -2.95 4.58
C GLY A 7 10.08 -2.72 3.06
N GLY A 8 11.09 -3.29 2.41
CA GLY A 8 11.27 -3.27 0.97
C GLY A 8 10.58 -4.43 0.27
N ILE A 9 11.33 -5.50 -0.01
CA ILE A 9 10.83 -6.66 -0.77
C ILE A 9 9.73 -7.42 -0.04
N GLY A 10 9.73 -7.46 1.30
CA GLY A 10 8.65 -8.07 2.06
C GLY A 10 7.30 -7.39 1.82
N ALA A 11 7.29 -6.06 1.79
CA ALA A 11 6.10 -5.27 1.49
C ALA A 11 5.64 -5.46 0.04
N VAL A 12 6.57 -5.57 -0.92
CA VAL A 12 6.25 -5.92 -2.32
C VAL A 12 5.60 -7.29 -2.40
N ILE A 13 6.15 -8.32 -1.75
CA ILE A 13 5.55 -9.66 -1.73
C ILE A 13 4.14 -9.61 -1.13
N GLY A 14 3.96 -8.88 -0.02
CA GLY A 14 2.65 -8.68 0.57
C GLY A 14 1.68 -7.94 -0.34
N HIS A 15 2.17 -6.98 -1.13
CA HIS A 15 1.39 -6.23 -2.12
C HIS A 15 0.88 -7.16 -3.23
N GLU A 16 1.74 -8.00 -3.80
CA GLU A 16 1.33 -8.99 -4.82
C GLU A 16 0.33 -10.02 -4.28
N ILE A 17 0.46 -10.43 -3.01
CA ILE A 17 -0.57 -11.27 -2.36
C ILE A 17 -1.88 -10.48 -2.22
N GLY A 18 -1.79 -9.19 -1.86
CA GLY A 18 -2.93 -8.28 -1.74
C GLY A 18 -3.75 -8.15 -3.02
N HIS A 19 -3.11 -8.20 -4.19
CA HIS A 19 -3.82 -8.19 -5.48
C HIS A 19 -4.77 -9.37 -5.68
N GLY A 20 -4.53 -10.52 -5.04
CA GLY A 20 -5.51 -11.62 -5.04
C GLY A 20 -6.82 -11.27 -4.31
N PHE A 21 -6.84 -10.19 -3.53
CA PHE A 21 -7.94 -9.79 -2.66
C PHE A 21 -8.34 -8.31 -2.83
N ASP A 22 -7.85 -7.63 -3.87
CA ASP A 22 -8.27 -6.27 -4.20
C ASP A 22 -9.66 -6.23 -4.86
N ASP A 23 -10.13 -5.05 -5.28
CA ASP A 23 -11.48 -4.88 -5.80
C ASP A 23 -11.79 -5.69 -7.07
N GLN A 24 -10.76 -6.11 -7.82
CA GLN A 24 -10.87 -6.99 -8.98
C GLN A 24 -10.46 -8.42 -8.66
N GLY A 25 -9.32 -8.62 -8.01
CA GLY A 25 -8.79 -9.93 -7.67
C GLY A 25 -9.74 -10.73 -6.76
N SER A 26 -10.45 -10.04 -5.85
CA SER A 26 -11.41 -10.69 -4.96
C SER A 26 -12.60 -11.34 -5.68
N LYS A 27 -12.76 -11.14 -6.99
CA LYS A 27 -13.82 -11.75 -7.82
C LYS A 27 -13.39 -13.08 -8.44
N TYR A 28 -12.13 -13.46 -8.27
CA TYR A 28 -11.57 -14.70 -8.78
C TYR A 28 -11.38 -15.71 -7.64
N ASP A 29 -11.69 -16.97 -7.88
CA ASP A 29 -11.41 -18.05 -6.93
C ASP A 29 -9.91 -18.47 -6.97
N GLY A 30 -9.53 -19.41 -6.10
CA GLY A 30 -8.15 -19.90 -6.01
C GLY A 30 -7.62 -20.62 -7.25
N ASP A 31 -8.48 -20.94 -8.22
CA ASP A 31 -8.11 -21.52 -9.52
C ASP A 31 -8.11 -20.45 -10.65
N GLY A 32 -8.38 -19.19 -10.32
CA GLY A 32 -8.42 -18.08 -11.27
C GLY A 32 -9.73 -18.00 -12.08
N ARG A 33 -10.84 -18.56 -11.59
CA ARG A 33 -12.15 -18.44 -12.24
C ARG A 33 -12.94 -17.26 -11.67
N LEU A 34 -13.62 -16.52 -12.55
CA LEU A 34 -14.53 -15.44 -12.15
C LEU A 34 -15.80 -16.03 -11.52
N VAL A 35 -15.83 -16.11 -10.20
CA VAL A 35 -16.90 -16.70 -9.40
C VAL A 35 -17.11 -15.84 -8.17
N ASP A 36 -18.35 -15.49 -7.87
CA ASP A 36 -18.67 -14.85 -6.59
C ASP A 36 -18.61 -15.89 -5.48
N TRP A 37 -17.57 -15.79 -4.64
CA TRP A 37 -17.37 -16.63 -3.46
C TRP A 37 -17.64 -15.87 -2.15
N TRP A 38 -18.19 -14.66 -2.23
CA TRP A 38 -18.53 -13.82 -1.08
C TRP A 38 -19.96 -14.05 -0.62
N THR A 39 -20.23 -13.81 0.66
CA THR A 39 -21.60 -13.51 1.08
C THR A 39 -21.93 -12.06 0.72
N ALA A 40 -23.22 -11.75 0.55
CA ALA A 40 -23.66 -10.38 0.25
C ALA A 40 -23.28 -9.38 1.36
N GLU A 41 -23.28 -9.82 2.62
CA GLU A 41 -22.90 -8.99 3.76
C GLU A 41 -21.41 -8.65 3.74
N ASP A 42 -20.56 -9.65 3.55
CA ASP A 42 -19.10 -9.46 3.48
C ASP A 42 -18.72 -8.57 2.29
N ARG A 43 -19.39 -8.75 1.14
CA ARG A 43 -19.17 -7.91 -0.05
C ARG A 43 -19.51 -6.44 0.24
N ALA A 44 -20.64 -6.19 0.90
CA ALA A 44 -21.07 -4.83 1.24
C ALA A 44 -20.08 -4.13 2.20
N GLU A 45 -19.55 -4.87 3.18
CA GLU A 45 -18.55 -4.34 4.12
C GLU A 45 -17.19 -4.09 3.44
N PHE A 46 -16.76 -5.00 2.55
CA PHE A 46 -15.56 -4.80 1.73
C PHE A 46 -15.66 -3.53 0.88
N GLU A 47 -16.79 -3.33 0.20
CA GLU A 47 -17.03 -2.12 -0.61
C GLU A 47 -17.08 -0.85 0.25
N ARG A 48 -17.62 -0.93 1.47
CA ARG A 48 -17.62 0.21 2.40
C ARG A 48 -16.21 0.63 2.79
N ARG A 49 -15.33 -0.33 3.10
CA ARG A 49 -13.92 -0.06 3.43
C ARG A 49 -13.14 0.46 2.22
N THR A 50 -13.38 -0.15 1.06
CA THR A 50 -12.83 0.28 -0.23
C THR A 50 -13.20 1.74 -0.52
N ARG A 51 -14.46 2.13 -0.34
CA ARG A 51 -14.91 3.52 -0.49
C ARG A 51 -14.17 4.49 0.42
N SER A 52 -13.91 4.12 1.68
CA SER A 52 -13.13 4.98 2.59
C SER A 52 -11.71 5.24 2.07
N LEU A 53 -11.09 4.26 1.41
CA LEU A 53 -9.76 4.42 0.82
C LEU A 53 -9.80 5.25 -0.47
N VAL A 54 -10.82 5.05 -1.31
CA VAL A 54 -11.11 5.93 -2.46
C VAL A 54 -11.22 7.39 -2.01
N ASP A 55 -12.05 7.65 -1.00
CA ASP A 55 -12.31 9.00 -0.48
C ASP A 55 -11.05 9.63 0.11
N GLN A 56 -10.22 8.83 0.80
CA GLN A 56 -8.92 9.29 1.28
C GLN A 56 -8.02 9.75 0.11
N TYR A 57 -7.81 8.89 -0.89
CA TYR A 57 -6.86 9.17 -1.95
C TYR A 57 -7.34 10.28 -2.89
N ALA A 58 -8.66 10.44 -3.08
CA ALA A 58 -9.25 11.54 -3.85
C ALA A 58 -8.92 12.95 -3.28
N GLN A 59 -8.53 13.03 -2.00
CA GLN A 59 -8.11 14.30 -1.39
C GLN A 59 -6.67 14.70 -1.71
N TYR A 60 -5.85 13.77 -2.21
CA TYR A 60 -4.43 14.01 -2.43
C TYR A 60 -4.15 14.76 -3.74
N SER A 61 -3.20 15.68 -3.66
CA SER A 61 -2.66 16.44 -4.79
C SER A 61 -1.14 16.44 -4.68
N PRO A 62 -0.38 15.97 -5.70
CA PRO A 62 1.07 15.95 -5.66
C PRO A 62 1.62 17.33 -5.29
N ARG A 63 2.59 17.39 -4.38
CA ARG A 63 3.07 18.67 -3.84
C ARG A 63 3.62 19.60 -4.92
N GLN A 64 4.19 19.03 -5.99
CA GLN A 64 4.74 19.80 -7.11
C GLN A 64 3.67 20.46 -8.01
N LEU A 65 2.39 20.09 -7.86
CA LEU A 65 1.31 20.61 -8.70
C LEU A 65 0.43 21.64 -7.95
N ASP A 66 0.80 22.04 -6.74
CA ASP A 66 0.16 23.13 -5.99
C ASP A 66 -1.38 23.04 -5.90
N GLY A 67 -1.94 21.84 -5.78
CA GLY A 67 -3.38 21.63 -5.68
C GLY A 67 -4.15 21.63 -7.02
N SER A 68 -3.47 21.87 -8.15
CA SER A 68 -4.11 21.99 -9.47
C SER A 68 -4.67 20.67 -10.02
N HIS A 69 -4.12 19.54 -9.57
CA HIS A 69 -4.55 18.20 -9.98
C HIS A 69 -4.64 17.27 -8.77
N ARG A 70 -5.56 16.33 -8.78
CA ARG A 70 -5.79 15.39 -7.69
C ARG A 70 -5.64 13.95 -8.15
N VAL A 71 -5.30 13.07 -7.22
CA VAL A 71 -5.33 11.62 -7.43
C VAL A 71 -6.77 11.20 -7.67
N ASN A 72 -6.98 10.33 -8.66
CA ASN A 72 -8.26 9.64 -8.83
C ASN A 72 -8.29 8.42 -7.89
N GLY A 73 -9.05 8.52 -6.81
CA GLY A 73 -9.14 7.46 -5.80
C GLY A 73 -9.74 6.17 -6.34
N GLU A 74 -10.68 6.25 -7.29
CA GLU A 74 -11.29 5.07 -7.93
C GLU A 74 -10.31 4.38 -8.89
N LEU A 75 -9.57 5.17 -9.69
CA LEU A 75 -8.57 4.62 -10.60
C LEU A 75 -7.47 3.86 -9.85
N THR A 76 -7.09 4.36 -8.68
CA THR A 76 -5.93 3.86 -7.93
C THR A 76 -6.25 2.81 -6.88
N ILE A 77 -7.52 2.42 -6.76
CA ILE A 77 -7.99 1.68 -5.58
C ILE A 77 -7.36 0.29 -5.44
N GLY A 78 -7.20 -0.46 -6.53
CA GLY A 78 -6.57 -1.78 -6.48
C GLY A 78 -5.13 -1.72 -5.95
N GLU A 79 -4.33 -0.80 -6.49
CA GLU A 79 -2.95 -0.56 -6.06
C GLU A 79 -2.87 -0.06 -4.61
N ASN A 80 -3.80 0.83 -4.20
CA ASN A 80 -3.85 1.34 -2.84
C ASN A 80 -4.23 0.25 -1.83
N ILE A 81 -5.10 -0.70 -2.21
CA ILE A 81 -5.41 -1.89 -1.41
C ILE A 81 -4.18 -2.80 -1.34
N GLY A 82 -3.49 -3.04 -2.46
CA GLY A 82 -2.25 -3.81 -2.50
C GLY A 82 -1.21 -3.25 -1.53
N ASP A 83 -0.93 -1.95 -1.58
CA ASP A 83 0.03 -1.31 -0.67
C ASP A 83 -0.38 -1.43 0.80
N LEU A 84 -1.66 -1.16 1.10
CA LEU A 84 -2.19 -1.20 2.46
C LEU A 84 -2.30 -2.63 3.00
N GLY A 85 -2.45 -3.62 2.15
CA GLY A 85 -2.34 -5.03 2.53
C GLY A 85 -0.88 -5.43 2.76
N GLY A 86 0.01 -5.02 1.85
CA GLY A 86 1.39 -5.48 1.82
C GLY A 86 2.24 -5.04 3.00
N LEU A 87 2.16 -3.76 3.37
CA LEU A 87 3.02 -3.24 4.44
C LEU A 87 2.69 -3.83 5.83
N PRO A 88 1.42 -3.92 6.28
CA PRO A 88 1.07 -4.61 7.53
C PRO A 88 1.43 -6.10 7.53
N ILE A 89 1.25 -6.80 6.40
CA ILE A 89 1.68 -8.20 6.27
C ILE A 89 3.19 -8.30 6.47
N ALA A 90 3.98 -7.39 5.88
CA ALA A 90 5.42 -7.38 6.06
C ALA A 90 5.85 -7.09 7.51
N VAL A 91 5.19 -6.16 8.19
CA VAL A 91 5.41 -5.90 9.63
C VAL A 91 5.16 -7.17 10.44
N ARG A 92 4.02 -7.84 10.21
CA ARG A 92 3.68 -9.07 10.92
C ARG A 92 4.64 -10.21 10.62
N ALA A 93 5.03 -10.37 9.36
CA ALA A 93 5.97 -11.40 8.94
C ALA A 93 7.36 -11.19 9.56
N TYR A 94 7.78 -9.93 9.72
CA TYR A 94 9.04 -9.61 10.39
C TYR A 94 9.00 -9.95 11.88
N GLU A 95 7.91 -9.62 12.57
CA GLU A 95 7.72 -9.99 13.98
C GLU A 95 7.74 -11.52 14.19
N ILE A 96 7.11 -12.28 13.28
CA ILE A 96 7.17 -13.76 13.30
C ILE A 96 8.61 -14.24 13.15
N ALA A 97 9.37 -13.66 12.20
CA ALA A 97 10.75 -14.06 11.94
C ALA A 97 11.71 -13.74 13.09
N LEU A 98 11.45 -12.67 13.85
CA LEU A 98 12.19 -12.34 15.07
C LEU A 98 11.99 -13.39 16.18
N GLY A 99 10.82 -14.06 16.22
CA GLY A 99 10.47 -15.01 17.27
C GLY A 99 10.20 -14.37 18.64
N HIS A 100 10.19 -13.03 18.70
CA HIS A 100 9.88 -12.23 19.87
C HIS A 100 9.25 -10.90 19.43
N PRO A 101 8.62 -10.13 20.34
CA PRO A 101 8.04 -8.83 20.02
C PRO A 101 9.04 -7.90 19.30
N ILE A 102 8.55 -7.18 18.28
CA ILE A 102 9.38 -6.30 17.42
C ILE A 102 10.03 -5.14 18.18
N ASP A 103 9.44 -4.70 19.29
CA ASP A 103 9.97 -3.65 20.17
C ASP A 103 11.19 -4.09 21.00
N GLN A 104 11.43 -5.40 21.11
CA GLN A 104 12.61 -5.98 21.74
C GLN A 104 13.78 -6.17 20.78
N ALA A 105 13.58 -5.97 19.47
CA ALA A 105 14.66 -6.07 18.50
C ALA A 105 15.69 -4.95 18.68
N PRO A 106 16.99 -5.20 18.38
CA PRO A 106 18.04 -4.21 18.59
C PRO A 106 17.77 -2.88 17.87
N VAL A 107 18.06 -1.77 18.57
CA VAL A 107 18.16 -0.44 17.97
C VAL A 107 19.47 -0.36 17.22
N LEU A 108 19.41 0.04 15.94
CA LEU A 108 20.58 0.20 15.06
C LEU A 108 20.55 1.61 14.50
N ASP A 109 21.69 2.30 14.52
CA ASP A 109 21.84 3.69 14.05
C ASP A 109 20.79 4.66 14.65
N GLY A 110 20.38 4.42 15.90
CA GLY A 110 19.38 5.23 16.61
C GLY A 110 17.93 4.96 16.22
N LEU A 111 17.64 3.96 15.39
CA LEU A 111 16.30 3.59 14.93
C LEU A 111 15.85 2.24 15.49
N THR A 112 14.61 2.15 15.96
CA THR A 112 13.97 0.86 16.32
C THR A 112 13.76 -0.01 15.08
N ALA A 113 13.55 -1.31 15.27
CA ALA A 113 13.36 -2.22 14.14
C ALA A 113 12.13 -1.86 13.30
N LEU A 114 11.03 -1.46 13.94
CA LEU A 114 9.83 -0.96 13.24
C LEU A 114 10.12 0.33 12.47
N GLN A 115 10.88 1.27 13.05
CA GLN A 115 11.29 2.49 12.34
C GLN A 115 12.16 2.18 11.13
N ARG A 116 13.11 1.24 11.23
CA ARG A 116 13.95 0.82 10.10
C ARG A 116 13.14 0.14 9.00
N LEU A 117 12.12 -0.63 9.36
CA LEU A 117 11.17 -1.21 8.40
C LEU A 117 10.43 -0.10 7.62
N PHE A 118 9.87 0.89 8.31
CA PHE A 118 9.21 2.02 7.64
C PHE A 118 10.18 2.89 6.81
N VAL A 119 11.45 3.01 7.22
CA VAL A 119 12.49 3.64 6.41
C VAL A 119 12.78 2.82 5.14
N GLY A 120 12.83 1.49 5.25
CA GLY A 120 12.92 0.58 4.11
C GLY A 120 11.78 0.78 3.11
N TRP A 121 10.55 0.83 3.62
CA TRP A 121 9.35 1.16 2.82
C TRP A 121 9.48 2.51 2.11
N ALA A 122 9.83 3.56 2.85
CA ALA A 122 9.99 4.91 2.27
C ALA A 122 11.10 4.99 1.21
N HIS A 123 12.17 4.20 1.34
CA HIS A 123 13.24 4.15 0.36
C HIS A 123 12.80 3.54 -0.98
N SER A 124 11.90 2.56 -0.98
CA SER A 124 11.32 1.98 -2.20
C SER A 124 10.59 3.01 -3.06
N TRP A 125 10.05 4.06 -2.44
CA TRP A 125 9.25 5.10 -3.09
C TRP A 125 10.05 6.37 -3.46
N ARG A 126 11.39 6.30 -3.41
CA ARG A 126 12.24 7.46 -3.70
C ARG A 126 12.30 7.75 -5.21
N THR A 127 11.28 8.43 -5.70
CA THR A 127 11.13 8.81 -7.11
C THR A 127 10.66 10.25 -7.24
N LYS A 128 10.92 10.87 -8.39
CA LYS A 128 10.34 12.16 -8.77
C LYS A 128 10.05 12.19 -10.28
N ALA A 129 9.04 12.93 -10.67
CA ALA A 129 8.68 13.13 -12.07
C ALA A 129 8.67 14.62 -12.43
N ARG A 130 8.76 14.92 -13.73
CA ARG A 130 8.46 16.28 -14.24
C ARG A 130 6.95 16.52 -14.17
N ASP A 131 6.53 17.77 -14.07
CA ASP A 131 5.10 18.11 -13.92
C ASP A 131 4.23 17.52 -15.02
N ALA A 132 4.67 17.60 -16.28
CA ALA A 132 3.95 17.01 -17.42
C ALA A 132 3.77 15.49 -17.29
N GLU A 133 4.78 14.79 -16.77
CA GLU A 133 4.69 13.34 -16.54
C GLU A 133 3.82 13.02 -15.32
N MET A 134 3.88 13.83 -14.25
CA MET A 134 3.02 13.68 -13.09
C MET A 134 1.54 13.85 -13.48
N ILE A 135 1.21 14.88 -14.26
CA ILE A 135 -0.14 15.11 -14.79
C ILE A 135 -0.59 13.93 -15.65
N ARG A 136 0.28 13.43 -16.54
CA ARG A 136 -0.03 12.26 -17.37
C ARG A 136 -0.33 11.03 -16.51
N ARG A 137 0.50 10.75 -15.50
CA ARG A 137 0.32 9.61 -14.58
C ARG A 137 -0.99 9.71 -13.79
N LEU A 138 -1.32 10.88 -13.24
CA LEU A 138 -2.60 11.09 -12.54
C LEU A 138 -3.83 10.73 -13.41
N ALA A 139 -3.70 10.82 -14.73
CA ALA A 139 -4.78 10.48 -15.67
C ALA A 139 -4.80 9.02 -16.12
N THR A 140 -3.69 8.29 -16.05
CA THR A 140 -3.56 6.97 -16.72
C THR A 140 -2.93 5.85 -15.91
N ASP A 141 -2.16 6.20 -14.88
CA ASP A 141 -1.43 5.22 -14.06
C ASP A 141 -2.36 4.73 -12.93
N PRO A 142 -2.61 3.41 -12.78
CA PRO A 142 -3.38 2.90 -11.67
C PRO A 142 -2.63 3.04 -10.34
N HIS A 143 -1.33 3.33 -10.36
CA HIS A 143 -0.59 3.57 -9.12
C HIS A 143 -0.77 5.01 -8.66
N SER A 144 -1.03 5.17 -7.36
CA SER A 144 -0.89 6.49 -6.72
C SER A 144 0.54 7.03 -6.89
N PRO A 145 0.73 8.36 -6.97
CA PRO A 145 2.06 8.96 -6.90
C PRO A 145 2.85 8.45 -5.68
N ASP A 146 4.15 8.21 -5.88
CA ASP A 146 5.01 7.53 -4.88
C ASP A 146 5.01 8.21 -3.49
N GLU A 147 4.84 9.54 -3.42
CA GLU A 147 4.72 10.25 -2.14
C GLU A 147 3.46 9.86 -1.35
N PHE A 148 2.38 9.46 -2.02
CA PHE A 148 1.15 8.98 -1.41
C PHE A 148 1.15 7.47 -1.19
N ARG A 149 1.83 6.68 -2.02
CA ARG A 149 2.11 5.26 -1.68
C ARG A 149 2.90 5.17 -0.38
N CYS A 150 3.91 6.02 -0.21
CA CYS A 150 4.64 6.11 1.05
C CYS A 150 3.75 6.63 2.21
N ASN A 151 3.24 7.85 2.12
CA ASN A 151 2.65 8.57 3.27
C ASN A 151 1.15 8.30 3.49
N GLY A 152 0.44 7.88 2.45
CA GLY A 152 -0.99 7.56 2.49
C GLY A 152 -1.27 6.17 3.08
N VAL A 153 -0.29 5.26 2.99
CA VAL A 153 -0.38 3.93 3.60
C VAL A 153 -0.08 3.98 5.09
N VAL A 154 1.05 4.55 5.49
CA VAL A 154 1.52 4.52 6.90
C VAL A 154 0.59 5.20 7.91
N ARG A 155 -0.30 6.10 7.47
CA ARG A 155 -1.29 6.76 8.34
C ARG A 155 -2.49 5.87 8.69
N ASN A 156 -2.62 4.72 8.03
CA ASN A 156 -3.67 3.73 8.25
C ASN A 156 -3.18 2.52 9.05
N ILE A 157 -1.92 2.54 9.52
CA ILE A 157 -1.26 1.46 10.24
C ILE A 157 -1.06 1.87 11.70
#